data_AF-A0A069PMA7-F1
#
_entry.id   AF-A0A069PMA7-F1
#
_cell.length_a   1.000
_cell.length_b   1.000
_cell.length_c   1.000
_cell.angle_alpha   90.00
_cell.angle_beta   90.00
_cell.angle_gamma   90.00
#
_symmetry.space_group_name_H-M   'P 1'
#
loop_
_entity.id
_entity.type
_entity.pdbx_description
1 polymer ?
#
loop_
_entity_poly.entity_id
_entity_poly.type
_entity_poly.pdbx_seq_one_letter_code
_entity_poly.pdbx_strand_id
1 'polypeptide(L)'
;MSDIQTAFQGELQLAGWSETHNGGCKVTFWLPDATELDAFRSLTVRKGNTAGHRFMAALVEIGDDETPVQREPEPEKPKGGALAVLAGRLCMDPEFWRFLENEYGVSFHACQAANEAAQWIREQCGVASRAELDHNEEAAATFHRVVRGPWQKYCQRRGAA
;
A
#
# COMPACT_ATOMS: atom_id res chain seq x y z
N MET A 1 20.47 -20.69 -30.69
CA MET A 1 20.21 -19.70 -29.63
C MET A 1 21.51 -19.60 -28.85
N SER A 2 22.17 -18.45 -28.82
CA SER A 2 23.44 -18.32 -28.11
C SER A 2 23.18 -18.52 -26.62
N ASP A 3 23.86 -19.49 -26.01
CA ASP A 3 23.79 -19.70 -24.57
C ASP A 3 24.25 -18.41 -23.86
N ILE A 4 23.36 -17.84 -23.05
CA ILE A 4 23.69 -16.67 -22.23
C ILE A 4 24.56 -17.17 -21.10
N GLN A 5 25.85 -16.86 -21.16
CA GLN A 5 26.78 -17.16 -20.07
C GLN A 5 26.57 -16.18 -18.91
N THR A 6 26.22 -16.68 -17.73
CA THR A 6 26.09 -15.88 -16.51
C THR A 6 27.47 -15.46 -16.00
N ALA A 7 27.56 -14.24 -15.46
CA ALA A 7 28.77 -13.77 -14.80
C ALA A 7 28.93 -14.34 -13.38
N PHE A 8 27.80 -14.68 -12.74
CA PHE A 8 27.69 -15.30 -11.43
C PHE A 8 26.34 -16.02 -11.39
N GLN A 9 26.30 -17.20 -10.78
CA GLN A 9 25.08 -17.93 -10.49
C GLN A 9 25.26 -18.65 -9.15
N GLY A 10 24.58 -18.15 -8.13
CA GLY A 10 24.68 -18.66 -6.78
C GLY A 10 23.83 -17.83 -5.82
N GLU A 11 23.88 -18.20 -4.55
CA GLU A 11 23.16 -17.49 -3.50
C GLU A 11 23.94 -16.29 -2.96
N LEU A 12 23.20 -15.29 -2.52
CA LEU A 12 23.73 -14.03 -2.00
C LEU A 12 22.93 -13.65 -0.77
N GLN A 13 23.61 -13.23 0.30
CA GLN A 13 22.94 -12.69 1.48
C GLN A 13 22.94 -11.16 1.42
N LEU A 14 21.78 -10.52 1.60
CA LEU A 14 21.71 -9.07 1.70
C LEU A 14 22.46 -8.59 2.95
N ALA A 15 23.58 -7.89 2.75
CA ALA A 15 24.40 -7.33 3.82
C ALA A 15 23.84 -5.98 4.31
N GLY A 16 23.27 -5.20 3.38
CA GLY A 16 22.71 -3.90 3.67
C GLY A 16 22.43 -3.10 2.41
N TRP A 17 21.88 -1.91 2.60
CA TRP A 17 21.59 -0.96 1.53
C TRP A 17 21.81 0.47 2.03
N SER A 18 22.04 1.39 1.12
CA SER A 18 22.23 2.81 1.43
C SER A 18 21.76 3.68 0.28
N GLU A 19 21.19 4.84 0.61
CA GLU A 19 20.88 5.89 -0.34
C GLU A 19 21.47 7.20 0.17
N THR A 20 22.36 7.82 -0.62
CA THR A 20 22.97 9.10 -0.24
C THR A 20 23.04 10.02 -1.46
N HIS A 21 22.96 11.33 -1.23
CA HIS A 21 23.01 12.33 -2.31
C HIS A 21 24.24 12.19 -3.22
N ASN A 22 25.41 11.90 -2.64
CA ASN A 22 26.66 11.77 -3.40
C ASN A 22 26.98 10.33 -3.82
N GLY A 23 26.38 9.33 -3.17
CA GLY A 23 26.66 7.92 -3.40
C GLY A 23 25.60 7.19 -4.21
N GLY A 24 24.43 7.80 -4.43
CA GLY A 24 23.27 7.16 -5.06
C GLY A 24 22.70 6.01 -4.24
N CYS A 25 21.90 5.17 -4.89
CA CYS A 25 21.26 3.98 -4.31
C CYS A 25 22.17 2.76 -4.47
N LYS A 26 22.51 2.10 -3.37
CA LYS A 26 23.38 0.92 -3.35
C LYS A 26 22.77 -0.20 -2.53
N VAL A 27 22.97 -1.43 -3.01
CA VAL A 27 22.73 -2.68 -2.28
C VAL A 27 24.06 -3.43 -2.19
N THR A 28 24.33 -4.02 -1.02
CA THR A 28 25.54 -4.79 -0.76
C THR A 28 25.14 -6.21 -0.41
N PHE A 29 25.80 -7.18 -1.04
CA PHE A 29 25.59 -8.60 -0.79
C PHE A 29 26.86 -9.24 -0.25
N TRP A 30 26.70 -10.21 0.65
CA TRP A 30 27.74 -11.16 0.97
C TRP A 30 27.69 -12.31 -0.04
N LEU A 31 28.86 -12.65 -0.56
CA LEU A 31 29.08 -13.88 -1.30
C LEU A 31 29.32 -15.03 -0.29
N PRO A 32 28.99 -16.29 -0.64
CA PRO A 32 29.20 -17.44 0.25
C PRO A 32 30.67 -17.62 0.64
N ASP A 33 31.58 -17.34 -0.29
CA ASP A 33 33.02 -17.41 -0.05
C ASP A 33 33.82 -16.44 -0.95
N ALA A 34 35.14 -16.43 -0.74
CA ALA A 34 36.07 -15.56 -1.46
C ALA A 34 36.32 -15.96 -2.92
N THR A 35 36.04 -17.20 -3.30
CA THR A 35 36.27 -17.70 -4.67
C THR A 35 35.24 -17.13 -5.64
N GLU A 36 34.00 -16.98 -5.20
CA GLU A 36 32.93 -16.33 -5.97
C GLU A 36 33.23 -14.85 -6.27
N LEU A 37 34.06 -14.20 -5.44
CA LEU A 37 34.47 -12.80 -5.65
C LEU A 37 35.40 -12.65 -6.87
N ASP A 38 36.13 -13.70 -7.25
CA ASP A 38 37.11 -13.64 -8.34
C ASP A 38 36.42 -13.45 -9.71
N ALA A 39 35.16 -13.88 -9.84
CA ALA A 39 34.33 -13.59 -11.02
C ALA A 39 34.19 -12.08 -11.24
N PHE A 40 33.94 -11.32 -10.16
CA PHE A 40 33.77 -9.86 -10.23
C PHE A 40 35.11 -9.12 -10.34
N ARG A 41 36.16 -9.59 -9.66
CA ARG A 41 37.51 -9.03 -9.77
C ARG A 41 38.05 -9.10 -11.19
N SER A 42 37.84 -10.24 -11.86
CA SER A 42 38.28 -10.43 -13.24
C SER A 42 37.64 -9.43 -14.20
N LEU A 43 36.38 -9.04 -13.96
CA LEU A 43 35.69 -8.04 -14.76
C LEU A 43 36.26 -6.64 -14.56
N THR A 44 36.59 -6.25 -13.33
CA THR A 44 37.16 -4.92 -13.05
C THR A 44 38.59 -4.79 -13.56
N VAL A 45 39.41 -5.84 -13.45
CA VAL A 45 40.79 -5.88 -13.99
C VAL A 45 40.80 -5.68 -15.51
N ARG A 46 39.90 -6.34 -16.25
CA ARG A 46 39.75 -6.16 -17.71
C ARG A 46 39.46 -4.71 -18.14
N LYS A 47 38.93 -3.89 -17.22
CA LYS A 47 38.61 -2.47 -17.44
C LYS A 47 39.51 -1.55 -16.61
N GLY A 48 40.78 -1.91 -16.42
CA GLY A 48 41.77 -1.06 -15.75
C GLY A 48 41.40 -0.76 -14.29
N ASN A 49 40.95 -1.76 -13.55
CA ASN A 49 40.50 -1.66 -12.14
C ASN A 49 39.32 -0.72 -11.90
N THR A 50 38.52 -0.44 -12.93
CA THR A 50 37.34 0.44 -12.81
C THR A 50 36.07 -0.40 -12.75
N ALA A 51 35.29 -0.23 -11.67
CA ALA A 51 33.93 -0.76 -11.57
C ALA A 51 32.97 -0.01 -12.51
N GLY A 52 31.92 -0.68 -13.01
CA GLY A 52 30.94 -0.06 -13.92
C GLY A 52 30.42 -0.97 -15.03
N HIS A 53 30.48 -2.29 -14.82
CA HIS A 53 29.79 -3.26 -15.66
C HIS A 53 28.30 -3.22 -15.35
N ARG A 54 27.47 -3.39 -16.37
CA ARG A 54 26.01 -3.49 -16.22
C ARG A 54 25.64 -4.97 -16.23
N PHE A 55 24.89 -5.38 -15.22
CA PHE A 55 24.34 -6.72 -15.13
C PHE A 55 22.82 -6.65 -15.27
N MET A 56 22.25 -7.64 -15.94
CA MET A 56 20.85 -8.00 -15.72
C MET A 56 20.82 -8.97 -14.53
N ALA A 57 19.98 -8.70 -13.54
CA ALA A 57 19.87 -9.53 -12.36
C ALA A 57 18.40 -9.84 -12.06
N ALA A 58 18.12 -11.10 -11.73
CA ALA A 58 16.88 -11.53 -11.11
C ALA A 58 17.24 -12.08 -9.73
N LEU A 59 16.63 -11.51 -8.68
CA LEU A 59 16.87 -11.91 -7.30
C LEU A 59 15.55 -12.48 -6.77
N VAL A 60 15.62 -13.71 -6.25
CA VAL A 60 14.49 -14.37 -5.62
C VAL A 60 14.87 -14.58 -4.16
N GLU A 61 13.99 -14.16 -3.26
CA GLU A 61 14.17 -14.36 -1.83
C GLU A 61 14.07 -15.86 -1.53
N ILE A 62 14.99 -16.38 -0.72
CA ILE A 62 14.98 -17.76 -0.23
C ILE A 62 14.48 -17.71 1.21
N GLY A 63 13.44 -18.47 1.51
CA GLY A 63 12.85 -18.55 2.84
C GLY A 63 13.63 -19.47 3.77
N ASP A 64 13.25 -19.47 5.05
CA ASP A 64 13.85 -20.35 6.08
C ASP A 64 13.66 -21.86 5.78
N ASP A 65 12.78 -22.21 4.85
CA ASP A 65 12.54 -23.56 4.38
C ASP A 65 13.41 -23.95 3.16
N GLU A 66 14.40 -23.12 2.82
CA GLU A 66 15.31 -23.30 1.68
C GLU A 66 14.56 -23.29 0.33
N THR A 67 13.37 -22.66 0.27
CA THR A 67 12.59 -22.54 -0.96
C THR A 67 12.44 -21.09 -1.44
N PRO A 68 12.27 -20.87 -2.76
CA PRO A 68 11.96 -19.55 -3.29
C PRO A 68 10.65 -18.99 -2.72
N VAL A 69 10.71 -17.84 -2.07
CA VAL A 69 9.53 -17.13 -1.58
C VAL A 69 8.76 -16.58 -2.78
N GLN A 70 7.65 -17.24 -3.10
CA GLN A 70 6.66 -16.72 -4.04
C GLN A 70 5.79 -15.70 -3.31
N ARG A 71 6.16 -14.42 -3.40
CA ARG A 71 5.25 -13.34 -2.98
C ARG A 71 4.10 -13.30 -3.98
N GLU A 72 2.98 -13.93 -3.64
CA GLU A 72 1.72 -13.64 -4.32
C GLU A 72 1.49 -12.13 -4.22
N PRO A 73 1.16 -11.45 -5.34
CA PRO A 73 0.81 -10.04 -5.26
C PRO A 73 -0.39 -9.93 -4.31
N GLU A 74 -0.19 -9.30 -3.14
CA GLU A 74 -1.31 -8.94 -2.28
C GLU A 74 -2.34 -8.23 -3.17
N PRO A 75 -3.61 -8.68 -3.18
CA PRO A 75 -4.62 -8.07 -4.03
C PRO A 75 -4.64 -6.58 -3.71
N GLU A 76 -4.32 -5.75 -4.71
CA GLU A 76 -4.27 -4.31 -4.53
C GLU A 76 -5.62 -3.87 -3.97
N LYS A 77 -5.64 -3.54 -2.67
CA LYS A 77 -6.85 -3.02 -2.03
C LYS A 77 -7.26 -1.79 -2.84
N PRO A 78 -8.50 -1.74 -3.35
CA PRO A 78 -8.91 -0.66 -4.23
C PRO A 78 -8.62 0.67 -3.55
N LYS A 79 -7.86 1.54 -4.22
CA LYS A 79 -7.57 2.87 -3.68
C LYS A 79 -8.88 3.65 -3.66
N GLY A 80 -9.26 4.16 -2.49
CA GLY A 80 -10.46 4.97 -2.35
C GLY A 80 -10.33 6.28 -3.12
N GLY A 81 -11.43 6.69 -3.75
CA GLY A 81 -11.56 7.95 -4.48
C GLY A 81 -12.17 9.06 -3.63
N ALA A 82 -12.91 9.96 -4.28
CA ALA A 82 -13.47 11.15 -3.64
C ALA A 82 -14.55 10.81 -2.59
N LEU A 83 -15.36 9.77 -2.82
CA LEU A 83 -16.40 9.34 -1.89
C LEU A 83 -15.82 8.71 -0.64
N ALA A 84 -14.79 7.87 -0.78
CA ALA A 84 -14.07 7.29 0.34
C ALA A 84 -13.45 8.38 1.24
N VAL A 85 -12.84 9.41 0.65
CA VAL A 85 -12.28 10.55 1.39
C VAL A 85 -13.38 11.35 2.10
N LEU A 86 -14.49 11.63 1.42
CA LEU A 86 -15.62 12.34 2.00
C LEU A 86 -16.23 11.56 3.18
N ALA A 87 -16.48 10.26 3.01
CA ALA A 87 -16.97 9.38 4.06
C ALA A 87 -15.99 9.36 5.25
N GLY A 88 -14.69 9.32 4.98
CA GLY A 88 -13.64 9.43 6.00
C GLY A 88 -13.76 10.72 6.83
N ARG A 89 -13.92 11.87 6.17
CA ARG A 89 -14.08 13.16 6.84
C ARG A 89 -15.34 13.24 7.68
N LEU A 90 -16.49 12.79 7.14
CA LEU A 90 -17.76 12.78 7.87
C LEU A 90 -17.68 11.92 9.14
N CYS A 91 -17.02 10.76 9.07
CA CYS A 91 -16.82 9.91 10.24
C CYS A 91 -16.03 10.59 11.37
N MET A 92 -15.21 11.60 11.06
CA MET A 92 -14.44 12.33 12.06
C MET A 92 -15.16 13.57 12.58
N ASP A 93 -16.33 13.90 12.03
CA ASP A 93 -17.07 15.11 12.37
C ASP A 93 -18.08 14.84 13.51
N PRO A 94 -17.92 15.47 14.69
CA PRO A 94 -18.86 15.31 15.81
C PRO A 94 -20.29 15.73 15.47
N GLU A 95 -20.48 16.68 14.55
CA GLU A 95 -21.83 17.09 14.13
C GLU A 95 -22.52 16.00 13.32
N PHE A 96 -21.74 15.24 12.55
CA PHE A 96 -22.24 14.10 11.80
C PHE A 96 -22.69 12.97 12.73
N TRP A 97 -21.98 12.72 13.84
CA TRP A 97 -22.43 11.76 14.86
C TRP A 97 -23.76 12.17 15.48
N ARG A 98 -23.93 13.45 15.81
CA ARG A 98 -25.19 13.99 16.33
C ARG A 98 -26.33 13.89 15.30
N PHE A 99 -26.03 14.04 14.02
CA PHE A 99 -27.00 13.80 12.96
C PHE A 99 -27.44 12.33 12.94
N LEU A 100 -26.49 11.40 12.99
CA LEU A 100 -26.79 9.97 13.02
C LEU A 100 -27.60 9.57 14.27
N GLU A 101 -27.29 10.16 15.43
CA GLU A 101 -28.09 10.00 16.65
C GLU A 101 -29.53 10.53 16.49
N ASN A 102 -29.69 11.74 15.94
CA ASN A 102 -31.01 12.38 15.85
C ASN A 102 -31.92 11.78 14.76
N GLU A 103 -31.36 11.42 13.60
CA GLU A 103 -32.15 10.99 12.44
C GLU A 103 -32.28 9.46 12.36
N TYR A 104 -31.29 8.73 12.87
CA TYR A 104 -31.26 7.27 12.80
C TYR A 104 -31.27 6.59 14.18
N GLY A 105 -31.24 7.34 15.28
CA GLY A 105 -31.29 6.79 16.63
C GLY A 105 -30.03 5.99 17.02
N VAL A 106 -28.91 6.19 16.31
CA VAL A 106 -27.67 5.42 16.53
C VAL A 106 -26.82 6.11 17.58
N SER A 107 -26.54 5.47 18.70
CA SER A 107 -25.64 6.01 19.73
C SER A 107 -24.20 5.55 19.51
N PHE A 108 -23.26 6.48 19.69
CA PHE A 108 -21.84 6.19 19.54
C PHE A 108 -21.08 6.24 20.88
N HIS A 109 -20.10 5.37 21.03
CA HIS A 109 -19.17 5.47 22.15
C HIS A 109 -18.14 6.57 21.87
N ALA A 110 -17.97 7.52 22.79
CA ALA A 110 -17.13 8.70 22.57
C ALA A 110 -15.68 8.39 22.14
N CYS A 111 -15.12 7.25 22.57
CA CYS A 111 -13.78 6.80 22.20
C CYS A 111 -13.71 6.02 20.87
N GLN A 112 -14.84 5.62 20.29
CA GLN A 112 -14.92 4.82 19.06
C GLN A 112 -15.88 5.42 18.01
N ALA A 113 -16.45 6.60 18.25
CA ALA A 113 -17.48 7.20 17.40
C ALA A 113 -17.09 7.29 15.93
N ALA A 114 -15.82 7.59 15.62
CA ALA A 114 -15.34 7.61 14.24
C ALA A 114 -15.31 6.23 13.57
N ASN A 115 -14.94 5.19 14.32
CA ASN A 115 -14.90 3.81 13.81
C ASN A 115 -16.30 3.23 13.67
N GLU A 116 -17.17 3.50 14.63
CA GLU A 116 -18.57 3.08 14.63
C GLU A 116 -19.36 3.80 13.53
N ALA A 117 -19.16 5.11 13.30
CA ALA A 117 -19.74 5.82 12.17
C ALA A 117 -19.25 5.25 10.83
N ALA A 118 -17.96 4.89 10.74
CA ALA A 118 -17.41 4.23 9.56
C ALA A 118 -17.98 2.82 9.34
N GLN A 119 -18.26 2.08 10.42
CA GLN A 119 -18.95 0.80 10.35
C GLN A 119 -20.39 0.96 9.88
N TRP A 120 -21.12 1.92 10.45
CA TRP A 120 -22.49 2.21 10.06
C TRP A 120 -22.59 2.55 8.56
N ILE A 121 -21.70 3.41 8.03
CA ILE A 121 -21.68 3.73 6.59
C ILE A 121 -21.44 2.48 5.74
N ARG A 122 -20.53 1.58 6.16
CA ARG A 122 -20.23 0.32 5.44
C ARG A 122 -21.46 -0.60 5.40
N GLU A 123 -22.14 -0.75 6.53
CA GLU A 123 -23.36 -1.56 6.65
C GLU A 123 -24.49 -1.01 5.78
N GLN A 124 -24.71 0.32 5.80
CA GLN A 124 -25.74 0.95 4.98
C GLN A 124 -25.44 0.84 3.48
N CYS A 125 -24.17 0.90 3.08
CA CYS A 125 -23.76 0.86 1.68
C CYS A 125 -23.43 -0.55 1.17
N GLY A 126 -23.48 -1.57 2.03
CA GLY A 126 -23.20 -2.97 1.67
C GLY A 126 -21.75 -3.24 1.24
N VAL A 127 -20.77 -2.51 1.77
CA VAL A 127 -19.35 -2.60 1.38
C VAL A 127 -18.45 -3.00 2.55
N ALA A 128 -17.39 -3.76 2.29
CA ALA A 128 -16.43 -4.15 3.32
C ALA A 128 -15.47 -2.99 3.67
N SER A 129 -15.13 -2.16 2.68
CA SER A 129 -14.30 -0.99 2.80
C SER A 129 -14.97 0.27 2.22
N ARG A 130 -14.80 1.42 2.88
CA ARG A 130 -15.23 2.72 2.34
C ARG A 130 -14.54 3.05 1.01
N ALA A 131 -13.39 2.44 0.73
CA ALA A 131 -12.69 2.60 -0.54
C ALA A 131 -13.49 2.04 -1.73
N GLU A 132 -14.37 1.07 -1.49
CA GLU A 132 -15.24 0.47 -2.52
C GLU A 132 -16.38 1.40 -2.96
N LEU A 133 -16.66 2.46 -2.20
CA LEU A 133 -17.71 3.43 -2.56
C LEU A 133 -17.46 4.08 -3.93
N ASP A 134 -16.20 4.26 -4.33
CA ASP A 134 -15.84 4.86 -5.61
C ASP A 134 -15.77 3.83 -6.77
N HIS A 135 -15.84 2.53 -6.46
CA HIS A 135 -15.74 1.44 -7.43
C HIS A 135 -17.06 0.67 -7.61
N ASN A 136 -18.05 0.91 -6.76
CA ASN A 136 -19.36 0.30 -6.80
C ASN A 136 -20.44 1.39 -6.94
N GLU A 137 -21.07 1.46 -8.11
CA GLU A 137 -22.12 2.46 -8.42
C GLU A 137 -23.34 2.34 -7.50
N GLU A 138 -23.72 1.13 -7.09
CA GLU A 138 -24.84 0.89 -6.18
C GLU A 138 -24.53 1.38 -4.76
N ALA A 139 -23.31 1.12 -4.30
CA ALA A 139 -22.83 1.62 -3.02
C ALA A 139 -22.72 3.16 -3.01
N ALA A 140 -22.23 3.76 -4.11
CA ALA A 140 -22.18 5.21 -4.29
C ALA A 140 -23.58 5.85 -4.25
N ALA A 141 -24.53 5.27 -4.99
CA ALA A 141 -25.92 5.74 -5.02
C ALA A 141 -26.56 5.65 -3.63
N THR A 142 -26.32 4.56 -2.91
CA THR A 142 -26.81 4.37 -1.54
C THR A 142 -26.19 5.36 -0.57
N PHE A 143 -24.88 5.59 -0.66
CA PHE A 143 -24.19 6.61 0.13
C PHE A 143 -24.77 8.02 -0.10
N HIS A 144 -25.06 8.37 -1.35
CA HIS A 144 -25.69 9.65 -1.66
C HIS A 144 -27.11 9.78 -1.09
N ARG A 145 -27.91 8.72 -1.20
CA ARG A 145 -29.30 8.70 -0.77
C ARG A 145 -29.46 8.68 0.75
N VAL A 146 -28.69 7.84 1.44
CA VAL A 146 -28.83 7.58 2.89
C VAL A 146 -27.98 8.54 3.71
N VAL A 147 -26.77 8.87 3.24
CA VAL A 147 -25.83 9.68 4.02
C VAL A 147 -25.87 11.13 3.55
N ARG A 148 -25.47 11.39 2.30
CA ARG A 148 -25.20 12.76 1.83
C ARG A 148 -26.45 13.64 1.77
N GLY A 149 -27.54 13.14 1.21
CA GLY A 149 -28.79 13.91 1.06
C GLY A 149 -29.40 14.33 2.40
N PRO A 150 -29.64 13.40 3.34
CA PRO A 150 -30.18 13.72 4.65
C PRO A 150 -29.22 14.59 5.49
N TRP A 151 -27.90 14.35 5.40
CA TRP A 151 -26.89 15.20 6.05
C TRP A 151 -26.97 16.65 5.57
N GLN A 152 -27.05 16.89 4.26
CA GLN A 152 -27.21 18.25 3.71
C GLN A 152 -28.47 18.94 4.23
N LYS A 153 -29.61 18.23 4.30
CA LYS A 153 -30.85 18.76 4.88
C LYS A 153 -30.72 19.06 6.37
N TYR A 154 -29.98 18.25 7.11
CA TYR A 154 -29.69 18.48 8.53
C TYR A 154 -28.81 19.73 8.73
N CYS A 155 -27.74 19.89 7.96
CA CYS A 155 -26.91 21.10 7.97
C CYS A 155 -27.73 22.36 7.62
N GLN A 156 -28.61 22.27 6.62
CA GLN A 156 -29.50 23.38 6.23
C GLN A 156 -30.49 23.76 7.33
N ARG A 157 -31.11 22.78 8.00
CA ARG A 157 -32.04 23.01 9.13
C ARG A 157 -31.35 23.65 10.33
N ARG A 158 -30.09 23.30 10.58
CA ARG A 158 -29.31 23.85 11.70
C ARG A 158 -28.59 25.16 11.38
N GLY A 159 -28.62 25.61 10.13
CA GLY A 159 -28.05 26.88 9.71
C GLY A 159 -26.51 26.87 9.69
N ALA A 160 -25.93 26.10 8.77
CA ALA A 160 -24.57 26.36 8.31
C ALA A 160 -24.63 27.13 6.98
N ALA A 161 -24.42 28.43 7.06
CA ALA A 161 -23.30 29.02 6.35
C ALA A 161 -22.05 28.84 7.22
#